data_AF-A0A368H0V7-F1
#
_entry.id   AF-A0A368H0V7-F1
#
_cell.length_a   1.000
_cell.length_b   1.000
_cell.length_c   1.000
_cell.angle_alpha   90.00
_cell.angle_beta   90.00
_cell.angle_gamma   90.00
#
_symmetry.space_group_name_H-M   'P 1'
#
loop_
_entity.id
_entity.type
_entity.pdbx_description
1 polymer ?
#
loop_
_entity_poly.entity_id
_entity_poly.type
_entity_poly.pdbx_seq_one_letter_code
_entity_poly.pdbx_strand_id
1 'polypeptide(L)'
;MKGFFGPAQQREQNALMQNSGRIAVGADADLVLWDASVRWKLSSAERQSSVDASLYDGLTIHAQAAVTIVGGHVAWKDGKIQEAKGSFVQLAASSPYLFSVVQQRDKISTAEKVDRGDSASASNGMPPKRAGPEPAHDRPIPRKSHLESNISFG
;
A
#
# COMPACT_ATOMS: atom_id res chain seq x y z
N MET A 1 -20.11 26.12 -25.08
CA MET A 1 -19.64 25.81 -23.71
C MET A 1 -18.50 24.80 -23.81
N LYS A 2 -17.27 25.22 -23.54
CA LYS A 2 -16.10 24.33 -23.46
C LYS A 2 -15.96 23.90 -21.99
N GLY A 3 -16.39 22.69 -21.67
CA GLY A 3 -16.17 22.10 -20.35
C GLY A 3 -14.71 21.65 -20.24
N PHE A 4 -13.94 22.35 -19.43
CA PHE A 4 -12.62 21.94 -18.98
C PHE A 4 -12.78 20.69 -18.09
N PHE A 5 -12.63 19.49 -18.67
CA PHE A 5 -12.27 18.32 -17.89
C PHE A 5 -10.76 18.42 -17.66
N GLY A 6 -10.37 18.77 -16.44
CA GLY A 6 -8.96 18.72 -16.02
C GLY A 6 -8.41 17.29 -16.13
N PRO A 7 -7.10 17.11 -16.33
CA PRO A 7 -6.53 15.79 -16.46
C PRO A 7 -6.79 15.02 -15.18
N ALA A 8 -7.49 13.89 -15.30
CA ALA A 8 -7.60 12.90 -14.24
C ALA A 8 -6.17 12.61 -13.78
N GLN A 9 -5.85 13.01 -12.54
CA GLN A 9 -4.58 12.72 -11.91
C GLN A 9 -4.48 11.19 -11.83
N GLN A 10 -3.84 10.59 -12.82
CA GLN A 10 -3.55 9.17 -12.90
C GLN A 10 -2.70 8.84 -11.67
N ARG A 11 -3.36 8.34 -10.62
CA ARG A 11 -2.71 7.95 -9.36
C ARG A 11 -1.83 6.77 -9.69
N GLU A 12 -0.53 6.99 -9.87
CA GLU A 12 0.47 5.94 -10.01
C GLU A 12 0.43 5.08 -8.73
N GLN A 13 -0.29 3.96 -8.77
CA GLN A 13 -0.04 2.83 -7.88
C GLN A 13 0.90 1.89 -8.62
N ASN A 14 1.52 0.92 -7.93
CA ASN A 14 2.34 -0.07 -8.62
C ASN A 14 1.54 -0.74 -9.76
N ALA A 15 2.23 -1.15 -10.83
CA ALA A 15 1.59 -1.67 -12.04
C ALA A 15 0.59 -2.82 -11.74
N LEU A 16 0.85 -3.62 -10.71
CA LEU A 16 -0.04 -4.68 -10.25
C LEU A 16 -1.41 -4.16 -9.76
N MET A 17 -1.46 -3.08 -8.96
CA MET A 17 -2.75 -2.55 -8.47
C MET A 17 -3.51 -1.75 -9.53
N GLN A 18 -2.82 -1.20 -10.54
CA GLN A 18 -3.49 -0.53 -11.65
C GLN A 18 -4.18 -1.52 -12.59
N ASN A 19 -3.55 -2.66 -12.80
CA ASN A 19 -4.00 -3.60 -13.79
C ASN A 19 -4.84 -4.72 -13.16
N SER A 20 -4.59 -5.12 -11.92
CA SER A 20 -5.30 -6.24 -11.29
C SER A 20 -6.10 -5.81 -10.05
N GLY A 21 -7.14 -6.58 -9.69
CA GLY A 21 -7.93 -6.37 -8.46
C GLY A 21 -9.10 -5.38 -8.58
N ARG A 22 -9.41 -4.89 -9.80
CA ARG A 22 -10.58 -4.03 -10.08
C ARG A 22 -11.19 -4.35 -11.44
N ILE A 23 -12.50 -4.11 -11.57
CA ILE A 23 -13.19 -4.17 -12.87
C ILE A 23 -13.26 -2.77 -13.46
N ALA A 24 -12.37 -2.48 -14.41
CA ALA A 24 -12.31 -1.19 -15.09
C ALA A 24 -11.72 -1.36 -16.50
N VAL A 25 -12.01 -0.41 -17.39
CA VAL A 25 -11.38 -0.39 -18.73
C VAL A 25 -9.87 -0.25 -18.58
N GLY A 26 -9.12 -1.12 -19.25
CA GLY A 26 -7.66 -1.17 -19.20
C GLY A 26 -7.08 -2.01 -18.05
N ALA A 27 -7.92 -2.56 -17.17
CA ALA A 27 -7.49 -3.58 -16.21
C ALA A 27 -7.34 -4.96 -16.87
N ASP A 28 -6.52 -5.81 -16.28
CA ASP A 28 -6.37 -7.23 -16.61
C ASP A 28 -7.71 -7.94 -16.49
N ALA A 29 -8.00 -8.82 -17.44
CA ALA A 29 -9.21 -9.62 -17.46
C ALA A 29 -9.10 -10.86 -16.55
N ASP A 30 -8.74 -10.63 -15.29
CA ASP A 30 -8.71 -11.62 -14.22
C ASP A 30 -10.02 -11.53 -13.41
N LEU A 31 -10.97 -12.40 -13.73
CA LEU A 31 -12.35 -12.30 -13.25
C LEU A 31 -12.83 -13.64 -12.67
N VAL A 32 -13.70 -13.57 -11.67
CA VAL A 32 -14.41 -14.73 -11.14
C VAL A 32 -15.91 -14.49 -11.25
N LEU A 33 -16.61 -15.40 -11.90
CA LEU A 33 -18.07 -15.44 -11.87
C LEU A 33 -18.49 -16.22 -10.61
N TRP A 34 -18.98 -15.47 -9.63
CA TRP A 34 -19.28 -15.97 -8.29
C TRP A 34 -20.78 -16.24 -8.13
N ASP A 35 -21.16 -17.51 -7.97
CA ASP A 35 -22.55 -17.89 -7.73
C ASP A 35 -22.84 -17.89 -6.23
N ALA A 36 -23.49 -16.83 -5.75
CA ALA A 36 -23.85 -16.67 -4.35
C ALA A 36 -25.05 -17.52 -3.89
N SER A 37 -25.78 -18.16 -4.81
CA SER A 37 -26.99 -18.92 -4.50
C SER A 37 -26.71 -20.34 -3.99
N VAL A 38 -25.54 -20.88 -4.32
CA VAL A 38 -25.17 -22.26 -4.02
C VAL A 38 -24.76 -22.41 -2.55
N ARG A 39 -25.10 -23.57 -1.96
CA ARG A 39 -24.58 -24.04 -0.68
C ARG A 39 -24.05 -25.44 -0.87
N TRP A 40 -22.83 -25.68 -0.43
CA TRP A 40 -22.19 -26.97 -0.60
C TRP A 40 -21.23 -27.26 0.54
N LYS A 41 -20.91 -28.54 0.72
CA LYS A 41 -20.07 -29.06 1.79
C LYS A 41 -18.68 -29.33 1.23
N LEU A 42 -17.66 -28.75 1.84
CA LEU A 42 -16.28 -28.97 1.45
C LEU A 42 -15.86 -30.41 1.71
N SER A 43 -15.15 -30.99 0.74
CA SER A 43 -14.62 -32.34 0.77
C SER A 43 -13.23 -32.37 0.11
N SER A 44 -12.28 -33.10 0.69
CA SER A 44 -10.94 -33.26 0.16
C SER A 44 -10.93 -33.94 -1.21
N ALA A 45 -11.89 -34.84 -1.44
CA ALA A 45 -12.03 -35.59 -2.69
C ALA A 45 -12.32 -34.71 -3.91
N GLU A 46 -12.88 -33.52 -3.71
CA GLU A 46 -13.29 -32.61 -4.80
C GLU A 46 -12.33 -31.42 -4.97
N ARG A 47 -11.23 -31.37 -4.21
CA ARG A 47 -10.25 -30.29 -4.27
C ARG A 47 -9.17 -30.54 -5.32
N GLN A 48 -8.60 -29.44 -5.81
CA GLN A 48 -7.47 -29.46 -6.73
C GLN A 48 -6.12 -29.65 -6.04
N SER A 49 -6.07 -29.62 -4.70
CA SER A 49 -4.84 -29.83 -3.96
C SER A 49 -4.38 -31.27 -4.10
N SER A 50 -3.07 -31.49 -4.23
CA SER A 50 -2.47 -32.84 -4.25
C SER A 50 -2.47 -33.54 -2.88
N VAL A 51 -3.00 -32.89 -1.84
CA VAL A 51 -3.07 -33.45 -0.48
C VAL A 51 -4.45 -34.03 -0.25
N ASP A 52 -4.48 -35.28 0.21
CA ASP A 52 -5.70 -36.08 0.33
C ASP A 52 -6.61 -35.70 1.52
N ALA A 53 -6.19 -34.75 2.36
CA ALA A 53 -6.90 -34.33 3.57
C ALA A 53 -7.13 -32.81 3.63
N SER A 54 -8.29 -32.39 4.18
CA SER A 54 -8.61 -30.99 4.44
C SER A 54 -8.86 -30.74 5.92
N LEU A 55 -8.39 -29.60 6.44
CA LEU A 55 -8.87 -29.08 7.72
C LEU A 55 -10.33 -28.60 7.65
N TYR A 56 -10.85 -28.41 6.43
CA TYR A 56 -12.19 -27.88 6.18
C TYR A 56 -13.19 -28.97 5.78
N ASP A 57 -12.81 -30.25 5.87
CA ASP A 57 -13.71 -31.33 5.48
C ASP A 57 -14.99 -31.29 6.31
N GLY A 58 -16.10 -31.25 5.59
CA GLY A 58 -17.42 -31.17 6.14
C GLY A 58 -17.95 -29.79 6.50
N LEU A 59 -17.16 -28.73 6.29
CA LEU A 59 -17.64 -27.36 6.43
C LEU A 59 -18.61 -27.02 5.29
N THR A 60 -19.79 -26.50 5.64
CA THR A 60 -20.73 -25.98 4.63
C THR A 60 -20.43 -24.52 4.36
N ILE A 61 -20.22 -24.17 3.09
CA ILE A 61 -19.96 -22.79 2.67
C ILE A 61 -21.06 -22.28 1.75
N HIS A 62 -21.17 -20.95 1.72
CA HIS A 62 -22.04 -20.24 0.80
C HIS A 62 -21.22 -19.79 -0.39
N ALA A 63 -21.82 -19.97 -1.56
CA ALA A 63 -21.28 -19.63 -2.85
C ALA A 63 -20.18 -20.55 -3.40
N GLN A 64 -20.00 -20.46 -4.72
CA GLN A 64 -18.97 -21.18 -5.46
C GLN A 64 -18.50 -20.34 -6.65
N ALA A 65 -17.23 -20.48 -7.02
CA ALA A 65 -16.72 -19.98 -8.29
C ALA A 65 -17.26 -20.85 -9.43
N ALA A 66 -18.17 -20.31 -10.24
CA ALA A 66 -18.73 -20.99 -11.40
C ALA A 66 -17.76 -20.95 -12.60
N VAL A 67 -17.11 -19.79 -12.80
CA VAL A 67 -16.13 -19.58 -13.86
C VAL A 67 -14.98 -18.74 -13.34
N THR A 68 -13.74 -19.10 -13.69
CA THR A 68 -12.56 -18.26 -13.47
C THR A 68 -11.94 -17.91 -14.82
N ILE A 69 -11.67 -16.63 -15.03
CA ILE A 69 -11.03 -16.06 -16.21
C ILE A 69 -9.68 -15.49 -15.76
N VAL A 70 -8.62 -15.84 -16.49
CA VAL A 70 -7.25 -15.35 -16.25
C VAL A 70 -6.72 -14.78 -17.56
N GLY A 71 -6.32 -13.52 -17.57
CA GLY A 71 -5.80 -12.82 -18.76
C GLY A 71 -6.78 -12.84 -19.94
N GLY A 72 -8.10 -12.88 -19.68
CA GLY A 72 -9.12 -12.98 -20.72
C GLY A 72 -9.42 -14.39 -21.23
N HIS A 73 -8.77 -15.42 -20.68
CA HIS A 73 -9.00 -16.82 -21.03
C HIS A 73 -9.74 -17.55 -19.90
N VAL A 74 -10.71 -18.39 -20.26
CA VAL A 74 -11.40 -19.24 -19.28
C VAL A 74 -10.41 -20.28 -18.76
N ALA A 75 -10.08 -20.20 -17.47
CA ALA A 75 -9.15 -21.10 -16.78
C ALA A 75 -9.87 -22.19 -15.98
N TRP A 76 -11.10 -21.92 -15.53
CA TRP A 76 -11.93 -22.86 -14.80
C TRP A 76 -13.39 -22.71 -15.22
N LYS A 77 -14.05 -23.82 -15.51
CA LYS A 77 -15.48 -23.88 -15.82
C LYS A 77 -16.01 -25.29 -15.61
N ASP A 78 -17.26 -25.41 -15.13
CA ASP A 78 -17.98 -26.68 -14.97
C ASP A 78 -17.19 -27.74 -14.16
N GLY A 79 -16.50 -27.30 -13.10
CA GLY A 79 -15.72 -28.17 -12.22
C GLY A 79 -14.37 -28.63 -12.81
N LYS A 80 -13.92 -28.05 -13.93
CA LYS A 80 -12.73 -28.48 -14.66
C LYS A 80 -11.77 -27.33 -14.93
N ILE A 81 -10.48 -27.62 -14.80
CA ILE A 81 -9.40 -26.76 -15.27
C ILE A 81 -9.34 -26.81 -16.79
N GLN A 82 -9.18 -25.64 -17.40
CA GLN A 82 -8.93 -25.46 -18.82
C GLN A 82 -7.47 -25.09 -19.05
N GLU A 83 -6.99 -25.23 -20.29
CA GLU A 83 -5.65 -24.78 -20.66
C GLU A 83 -5.58 -23.25 -20.68
N ALA A 84 -5.26 -22.66 -19.54
CA ALA A 84 -4.91 -21.26 -19.39
C ALA A 84 -3.53 -21.15 -18.73
N LYS A 85 -2.70 -20.22 -19.21
CA LYS A 85 -1.35 -19.99 -18.67
C LYS A 85 -1.27 -18.59 -18.08
N GLY A 86 -0.59 -18.50 -16.94
CA GLY A 86 -0.20 -17.22 -16.36
C GLY A 86 1.08 -16.67 -16.98
N SER A 87 1.36 -15.41 -16.69
CA SER A 87 2.61 -14.73 -17.04
C SER A 87 3.24 -14.07 -15.81
N PHE A 88 4.54 -13.85 -15.85
CA PHE A 88 5.23 -13.10 -14.80
C PHE A 88 4.85 -11.62 -14.86
N VAL A 89 4.50 -11.03 -13.71
CA VAL A 89 4.23 -9.59 -13.57
C VAL A 89 5.39 -8.94 -12.82
N GLN A 90 6.11 -8.05 -13.51
CA GLN A 90 7.22 -7.32 -12.91
C GLN A 90 6.70 -6.23 -11.97
N LEU A 91 7.20 -6.22 -10.73
CA LEU A 91 6.82 -5.23 -9.71
C LEU A 91 7.87 -4.12 -9.62
N ALA A 92 7.40 -2.87 -9.54
CA ALA A 92 8.26 -1.74 -9.20
C ALA A 92 8.48 -1.66 -7.69
N ALA A 93 9.74 -1.46 -7.27
CA ALA A 93 10.11 -1.42 -5.85
C ALA A 93 9.49 -0.21 -5.10
N SER A 94 9.34 0.92 -5.77
CA SER A 94 8.89 2.19 -5.18
C SER A 94 7.37 2.39 -5.32
N SER A 95 6.56 1.49 -4.76
CA SER A 95 5.10 1.65 -4.75
C SER A 95 4.70 2.99 -4.11
N PRO A 96 4.03 3.91 -4.83
CA PRO A 96 3.66 5.20 -4.26
C PRO A 96 2.65 5.08 -3.14
N TYR A 97 1.84 4.01 -3.12
CA TYR A 97 0.92 3.72 -2.03
C TYR A 97 1.64 3.56 -0.69
N LEU A 98 2.78 2.85 -0.68
CA LEU A 98 3.55 2.60 0.54
C LEU A 98 4.56 3.72 0.85
N PHE A 99 5.22 4.26 -0.18
CA PHE A 99 6.41 5.10 0.00
C PHE A 99 6.16 6.61 -0.18
N SER A 100 4.96 7.04 -0.63
CA SER A 100 4.68 8.48 -0.84
C SER A 100 4.94 9.33 0.41
N VAL A 101 4.48 8.88 1.57
CA VAL A 101 4.65 9.61 2.84
C VAL A 101 6.11 9.65 3.28
N VAL A 102 6.86 8.55 3.10
CA VAL A 102 8.29 8.49 3.45
C VAL A 102 9.08 9.44 2.56
N GLN A 103 8.87 9.39 1.24
CA GLN A 103 9.52 10.29 0.30
C GLN A 103 9.19 11.76 0.57
N GLN A 104 7.96 12.07 0.99
CA GLN A 104 7.58 13.43 1.38
C GLN A 104 8.29 13.87 2.66
N ARG A 105 8.43 12.97 3.65
CA ARG A 105 9.18 13.26 4.89
C ARG A 105 10.65 13.52 4.61
N ASP A 106 11.29 12.70 3.78
CA ASP A 106 12.70 12.84 3.45
C ASP A 106 13.00 14.19 2.75
N LYS A 107 12.05 14.70 1.96
CA LYS A 107 12.16 16.02 1.31
C LYS A 107 12.07 17.20 2.27
N ILE A 108 11.38 17.05 3.39
CA ILE A 108 11.09 18.14 4.33
C ILE A 108 12.01 18.08 5.56
N SER A 109 12.42 16.87 5.96
CA SER A 109 13.22 16.60 7.14
C SER A 109 14.72 16.59 6.80
N THR A 110 15.26 17.73 6.39
CA THR A 110 16.71 17.89 6.27
C THR A 110 17.28 18.40 7.58
N ALA A 111 18.20 17.65 8.19
CA ALA A 111 18.92 18.10 9.37
C ALA A 111 19.85 19.25 8.99
N GLU A 112 19.60 20.45 9.51
CA GLU A 112 20.49 21.58 9.33
C GLU A 112 21.67 21.50 10.31
N LYS A 113 22.87 21.75 9.80
CA LYS A 113 24.07 21.84 10.64
C LYS A 113 23.93 23.06 11.55
N VAL A 114 24.07 22.86 12.86
CA VAL A 114 24.20 23.97 13.80
C VAL A 114 25.62 24.54 13.68
N ASP A 115 25.73 25.75 13.14
CA ASP A 115 27.00 26.47 13.10
C ASP A 115 27.40 26.88 14.52
N ARG A 116 28.51 26.30 14.95
CA ARG A 116 29.24 26.72 16.14
C ARG A 116 30.51 27.34 15.59
N GLY A 117 30.70 28.64 15.82
CA GLY A 117 31.98 29.29 15.49
C GLY A 117 33.14 28.54 16.15
N ASP A 118 34.35 28.64 15.61
CA ASP A 118 35.53 27.95 16.13
C ASP A 118 35.75 28.31 17.61
N SER A 119 35.24 27.46 18.51
CA SER A 119 35.50 27.61 19.93
C SER A 119 36.93 27.17 20.15
N ALA A 120 37.85 28.13 20.26
CA ALA A 120 39.19 27.88 20.74
C ALA A 120 39.10 27.01 22.01
N SER A 121 39.81 25.88 21.99
CA SER A 121 39.79 24.83 23.01
C SER A 121 39.97 25.39 24.41
N ALA A 122 38.88 25.61 25.15
CA ALA A 122 38.94 25.87 26.58
C ALA A 122 38.77 24.53 27.30
N SER A 123 39.87 24.00 27.83
CA SER A 123 39.88 22.83 28.69
C SER A 123 39.07 23.09 29.97
N ASN A 124 38.21 22.14 30.33
CA ASN A 124 37.36 22.24 31.51
C ASN A 124 38.20 22.30 32.79
N GLY A 125 38.22 23.45 33.47
CA GLY A 125 39.01 23.61 34.68
C GLY A 125 38.74 24.86 35.52
N MET A 126 37.49 25.32 35.67
CA MET A 126 37.02 26.06 36.87
C MET A 126 35.51 26.38 36.77
N PRO A 127 34.65 26.11 37.77
CA PRO A 127 33.29 26.60 37.75
C PRO A 127 33.24 28.11 38.09
N PRO A 128 32.57 28.97 37.29
CA PRO A 128 32.41 30.37 37.65
C PRO A 128 31.38 30.56 38.77
N LYS A 129 31.73 31.45 39.70
CA LYS A 129 30.96 31.86 40.88
C LYS A 129 29.66 32.55 40.46
N ARG A 130 28.53 32.13 41.03
CA ARG A 130 27.17 32.61 40.72
C ARG A 130 26.99 34.08 41.16
N ALA A 131 26.73 35.00 40.21
CA ALA A 131 26.20 36.34 40.49
C ALA A 131 25.55 36.96 39.24
N GLY A 132 24.26 37.32 39.31
CA GLY A 132 23.57 38.22 38.36
C GLY A 132 22.49 37.58 37.47
N PRO A 133 21.43 38.33 37.06
CA PRO A 133 20.15 37.76 36.63
C PRO A 133 20.15 37.28 35.16
N GLU A 134 19.45 36.17 34.93
CA GLU A 134 19.27 35.46 33.65
C GLU A 134 18.71 36.36 32.53
N PRO A 135 19.32 36.41 31.33
CA PRO A 135 18.63 36.92 30.14
C PRO A 135 17.66 35.85 29.62
N ALA A 136 16.42 36.25 29.39
CA ALA A 136 15.37 35.38 28.86
C ALA A 136 15.76 34.86 27.47
N HIS A 137 16.14 33.57 27.37
CA HIS A 137 16.23 32.89 26.09
C HIS A 137 14.82 32.62 25.57
N ASP A 138 14.49 33.27 24.45
CA ASP A 138 13.27 33.04 23.70
C ASP A 138 13.25 31.58 23.21
N ARG A 139 12.35 30.76 23.78
CA ARG A 139 12.20 29.37 23.35
C ARG A 139 11.44 29.35 22.04
N PRO A 140 11.98 28.78 20.94
CA PRO A 140 11.18 28.62 19.74
C PRO A 140 10.00 27.67 20.05
N ILE A 141 8.79 28.20 19.89
CA ILE A 141 7.55 27.45 20.02
C ILE A 141 7.53 26.39 18.91
N PRO A 142 7.27 25.10 19.21
CA PRO A 142 7.16 24.09 18.17
C PRO A 142 5.98 24.47 17.26
N ARG A 143 6.26 24.72 15.97
CA ARG A 143 5.20 24.95 14.99
C ARG A 143 4.34 23.68 14.96
N LYS A 144 3.10 23.79 15.41
CA LYS A 144 2.07 22.77 15.16
C LYS A 144 1.74 22.85 13.67
N SER A 145 2.53 22.20 12.82
CA SER A 145 2.06 21.87 11.47
C SER A 145 1.02 20.76 11.62
N HIS A 146 -0.23 21.17 11.78
CA HIS A 146 -1.37 20.28 11.63
C HIS A 146 -1.32 19.78 10.18
N LEU A 147 -0.84 18.55 9.99
CA LEU A 147 -0.82 17.89 8.70
C LEU A 147 -2.24 17.39 8.45
N GLU A 148 -3.09 18.23 7.87
CA GLU A 148 -4.37 17.77 7.37
C GLU A 148 -4.09 16.75 6.26
N SER A 149 -4.46 15.50 6.53
CA SER A 149 -4.38 14.41 5.56
C SER A 149 -5.41 14.64 4.48
N ASN A 150 -4.99 15.13 3.31
CA ASN A 150 -5.82 15.17 2.10
C ASN A 150 -6.01 13.77 1.47
N ILE A 151 -6.13 12.72 2.30
CA ILE A 151 -6.45 11.37 1.86
C ILE A 151 -7.97 11.29 1.75
N SER A 152 -8.49 11.59 0.57
CA SER A 152 -9.88 11.32 0.23
C SER A 152 -10.04 9.82 -0.06
N PHE A 153 -10.69 9.11 0.86
CA PHE A 153 -11.26 7.80 0.60
C PHE A 153 -12.60 8.01 -0.13
N GLY A 154 -12.50 8.15 -1.45
CA GLY A 154 -13.65 8.02 -2.35
C GLY A 154 -13.75 6.57 -2.80
#